data_AF-A0A6F9BCR6-F1
#
_entry.id   AF-A0A6F9BCR6-F1
#
_cell.length_a   1.000
_cell.length_b   1.000
_cell.length_c   1.000
_cell.angle_alpha   90.00
_cell.angle_beta   90.00
_cell.angle_gamma   90.00
#
_symmetry.space_group_name_H-M   'P 1'
#
loop_
_entity.id
_entity.type
_entity.pdbx_description
1 polymer ?
#
loop_
_entity_poly.entity_id
_entity_poly.type
_entity_poly.pdbx_seq_one_letter_code
_entity_poly.pdbx_strand_id
1 'polypeptide(L)'
;MSRKQKIRLTDLIEATKESNVNIPQMADTLFERATNASWVVVFKALITTHHMMVAGNELDNPPPGELLGMFLQFLASRNTLFNLSNFLDKTGSHGYDMSTFIRRYSRYLNEKAFAYRQMSFDFGRVKKGAEGVMRTMPVEKLLKGMPTLQSQIDALLESIPMN
;
A
#
# COMPACT_ATOMS: atom_id res chain seq x y z
N MET A 1 -22.16 25.78 -11.69
CA MET A 1 -21.13 25.06 -10.89
C MET A 1 -21.83 24.22 -9.83
N SER A 2 -21.92 22.90 -9.96
CA SER A 2 -22.52 22.07 -8.90
C SER A 2 -22.09 20.60 -8.98
N ARG A 3 -21.57 20.09 -7.85
CA ARG A 3 -21.63 18.70 -7.35
C ARG A 3 -21.22 17.55 -8.28
N LYS A 4 -19.95 17.49 -8.69
CA LYS A 4 -19.31 16.21 -9.10
C LYS A 4 -17.84 16.19 -8.74
N GLN A 5 -17.49 16.00 -7.46
CA GLN A 5 -16.13 15.59 -7.05
C GLN A 5 -16.05 15.39 -5.53
N LYS A 6 -16.80 14.43 -4.98
CA LYS A 6 -16.50 13.91 -3.65
C LYS A 6 -17.15 12.54 -3.46
N ILE A 7 -16.65 11.55 -4.19
CA ILE A 7 -16.58 10.21 -3.61
C ILE A 7 -15.42 10.33 -2.61
N ARG A 8 -15.74 10.35 -1.33
CA ARG A 8 -14.73 10.49 -0.27
C ARG A 8 -14.08 9.12 -0.07
N LEU A 9 -12.81 9.09 0.34
CA LEU A 9 -12.12 7.85 0.68
C LEU A 9 -12.93 6.97 1.66
N THR A 10 -13.74 7.62 2.51
CA THR A 10 -14.71 6.99 3.41
C THR A 10 -15.72 6.12 2.68
N ASP A 11 -16.21 6.57 1.52
CA ASP A 11 -17.25 5.87 0.76
C ASP A 11 -16.67 4.60 0.09
N LEU A 12 -15.38 4.62 -0.28
CA LEU A 12 -14.67 3.43 -0.76
C LEU A 12 -14.40 2.42 0.36
N ILE A 13 -14.03 2.91 1.55
CA ILE A 13 -13.82 2.07 2.74
C ILE A 13 -15.15 1.49 3.24
N GLU A 14 -16.23 2.25 3.17
CA GLU A 14 -17.58 1.81 3.54
C GLU A 14 -18.13 0.82 2.51
N ALA A 15 -17.90 1.06 1.22
CA ALA A 15 -18.21 0.07 0.18
C ALA A 15 -17.50 -1.25 0.44
N THR A 16 -16.24 -1.26 0.89
CA THR A 16 -15.53 -2.51 1.26
C THR A 16 -16.10 -3.25 2.48
N LYS A 17 -17.02 -2.64 3.23
CA LYS A 17 -17.74 -3.27 4.36
C LYS A 17 -19.06 -3.92 3.92
N GLU A 18 -19.61 -3.52 2.77
CA GLU A 18 -20.77 -4.19 2.17
C GLU A 18 -20.28 -5.45 1.43
N SER A 19 -20.88 -6.59 1.74
CA SER A 19 -20.36 -7.96 1.55
C SER A 19 -20.28 -8.47 0.09
N ASN A 20 -19.90 -7.63 -0.87
CA ASN A 20 -19.72 -8.05 -2.27
C ASN A 20 -18.65 -7.27 -3.06
N VAL A 21 -17.66 -6.66 -2.40
CA VAL A 21 -16.60 -5.94 -3.12
C VAL A 21 -15.61 -6.91 -3.76
N ASN A 22 -15.51 -6.82 -5.09
CA ASN A 22 -14.56 -7.57 -5.89
C ASN A 22 -13.15 -6.93 -5.79
N ILE A 23 -12.33 -7.48 -4.88
CA ILE A 23 -10.95 -7.05 -4.62
C ILE A 23 -10.08 -7.00 -5.89
N PRO A 24 -10.03 -8.07 -6.73
CA PRO A 24 -9.32 -8.02 -8.00
C PRO A 24 -9.71 -6.83 -8.88
N GLN A 25 -11.01 -6.62 -9.10
CA GLN A 25 -11.51 -5.53 -9.94
C GLN A 25 -11.13 -4.16 -9.37
N MET A 26 -11.17 -4.00 -8.05
CA MET A 26 -10.76 -2.77 -7.37
C MET A 26 -9.26 -2.50 -7.55
N ALA A 27 -8.42 -3.53 -7.39
CA ALA A 27 -6.98 -3.41 -7.61
C ALA A 27 -6.67 -3.08 -9.08
N ASP A 28 -7.29 -3.76 -10.03
CA ASP A 28 -7.11 -3.51 -11.46
C ASP A 28 -7.50 -2.08 -11.86
N THR A 29 -8.62 -1.58 -11.32
CA THR A 29 -9.02 -0.19 -11.50
C THR A 29 -7.94 0.77 -11.01
N LEU A 30 -7.36 0.54 -9.82
CA LEU A 30 -6.29 1.39 -9.29
C LEU A 30 -5.00 1.30 -10.11
N PHE A 31 -4.64 0.11 -10.60
CA PHE A 31 -3.50 -0.07 -11.48
C PHE A 31 -3.68 0.66 -12.80
N GLU A 32 -4.87 0.61 -13.40
CA GLU A 32 -5.20 1.39 -14.59
C GLU A 32 -5.09 2.89 -14.34
N ARG A 33 -5.57 3.39 -13.18
CA ARG A 33 -5.39 4.81 -12.82
C ARG A 33 -3.91 5.17 -12.65
N ALA A 34 -3.07 4.25 -12.20
CA ALA A 34 -1.64 4.48 -12.05
C ALA A 34 -0.88 4.56 -13.38
N THR A 35 -1.46 4.18 -14.53
CA THR A 35 -0.84 4.35 -15.86
C THR A 35 -1.14 5.71 -16.51
N ASN A 36 -1.90 6.58 -15.85
CA ASN A 36 -2.27 7.89 -16.37
C ASN A 36 -1.05 8.83 -16.49
N ALA A 37 -1.06 9.74 -17.46
CA ALA A 37 0.02 10.73 -17.63
C ALA A 37 0.03 11.81 -16.53
N SER A 38 -1.12 12.09 -15.89
CA SER A 38 -1.24 13.13 -14.87
C SER A 38 -0.72 12.66 -13.51
N TRP A 39 0.26 13.37 -12.96
CA TRP A 39 0.80 13.11 -11.62
C TRP A 39 -0.29 13.10 -10.55
N VAL A 40 -1.30 13.97 -10.67
CA VAL A 40 -2.42 14.04 -9.70
C VAL A 40 -3.21 12.75 -9.69
N VAL A 41 -3.47 12.17 -10.86
CA VAL A 41 -4.25 10.93 -10.99
C VAL A 41 -3.45 9.75 -10.45
N VAL A 42 -2.19 9.62 -10.88
CA VAL A 42 -1.30 8.54 -10.44
C VAL A 42 -1.09 8.62 -8.92
N PHE A 43 -0.84 9.81 -8.40
CA PHE A 43 -0.60 9.99 -6.98
C PHE A 43 -1.81 9.66 -6.13
N LYS A 44 -3.03 10.08 -6.54
CA LYS A 44 -4.28 9.69 -5.88
C LYS A 44 -4.54 8.19 -5.95
N ALA A 45 -4.15 7.51 -7.03
CA ALA A 45 -4.24 6.06 -7.12
C ALA A 45 -3.33 5.40 -6.07
N LEU A 46 -2.06 5.79 -5.99
CA LEU A 46 -1.11 5.27 -5.00
C LEU A 46 -1.57 5.53 -3.56
N ILE A 47 -2.06 6.73 -3.24
CA ILE A 47 -2.61 7.05 -1.92
C ILE A 47 -3.80 6.15 -1.60
N THR A 48 -4.73 5.99 -2.54
CA THR A 48 -5.91 5.14 -2.34
C THR A 48 -5.51 3.69 -2.11
N THR A 49 -4.57 3.16 -2.89
CA THR A 49 -4.01 1.82 -2.68
C THR A 49 -3.40 1.68 -1.29
N HIS A 50 -2.56 2.64 -0.85
CA HIS A 50 -1.97 2.59 0.49
C HIS A 50 -3.06 2.58 1.58
N HIS A 51 -4.07 3.44 1.47
CA HIS A 51 -5.16 3.46 2.43
C HIS A 51 -5.87 2.11 2.50
N MET A 52 -6.10 1.45 1.36
CA MET A 52 -6.71 0.12 1.34
C MET A 52 -5.81 -0.98 1.89
N MET A 53 -4.48 -0.87 1.72
CA MET A 53 -3.52 -1.77 2.37
C MET A 53 -3.52 -1.64 3.90
N VAL A 54 -4.02 -0.53 4.44
CA VAL A 54 -3.96 -0.17 5.85
C VAL A 54 -5.34 -0.23 6.51
N ALA A 55 -6.42 0.13 5.83
CA ALA A 55 -7.76 0.28 6.40
C ALA A 55 -8.42 -1.04 6.88
N GLY A 56 -7.76 -2.19 6.68
CA GLY A 56 -8.40 -3.49 6.80
C GLY A 56 -7.89 -4.49 7.82
N ASN A 57 -6.89 -4.12 8.63
CA ASN A 57 -6.28 -5.01 9.63
C ASN A 57 -6.45 -4.41 11.03
N GLU A 58 -7.69 -4.15 11.48
CA GLU A 58 -7.96 -3.57 12.81
C GLU A 58 -8.14 -4.63 13.92
N LEU A 59 -8.20 -5.93 13.58
CA LEU A 59 -8.46 -6.98 14.56
C LEU A 59 -7.22 -7.83 14.82
N ASP A 60 -6.87 -7.94 16.10
CA ASP A 60 -5.76 -8.77 16.62
C ASP A 60 -5.96 -10.28 16.40
N ASN A 61 -7.10 -10.69 15.84
CA ASN A 61 -7.42 -12.02 15.31
C ASN A 61 -8.67 -11.89 14.42
N PRO A 62 -8.55 -11.56 13.11
CA PRO A 62 -9.73 -11.46 12.27
C PRO A 62 -10.35 -12.86 12.14
N PRO A 63 -11.68 -13.01 12.33
CA PRO A 63 -12.34 -14.28 12.02
C PRO A 63 -12.11 -14.63 10.53
N PRO A 64 -12.16 -15.92 10.15
CA PRO A 64 -12.04 -16.30 8.75
C PRO A 64 -13.13 -15.58 7.94
N GLY A 65 -12.74 -14.65 7.07
CA GLY A 65 -13.68 -13.89 6.22
C GLY A 65 -13.64 -12.37 6.32
N GLU A 66 -12.73 -11.76 7.09
CA GLU A 66 -12.64 -10.29 7.12
C GLU A 66 -11.91 -9.71 5.89
N LEU A 67 -12.69 -9.07 5.03
CA LEU A 67 -12.46 -8.73 3.61
C LEU A 67 -11.27 -7.82 3.29
N LEU A 68 -10.51 -7.39 4.31
CA LEU A 68 -9.84 -6.10 4.27
C LEU A 68 -8.33 -6.26 4.50
N GLY A 69 -7.90 -7.24 5.29
CA GLY A 69 -6.56 -7.87 5.16
C GLY A 69 -6.37 -8.59 3.82
N MET A 70 -7.47 -8.96 3.16
CA MET A 70 -7.47 -9.58 1.83
C MET A 70 -6.92 -8.66 0.74
N PHE A 71 -7.05 -7.32 0.85
CA PHE A 71 -6.53 -6.44 -0.19
C PHE A 71 -5.00 -6.46 -0.22
N LEU A 72 -4.33 -6.27 0.93
CA LEU A 72 -2.87 -6.38 1.02
C LEU A 72 -2.40 -7.80 0.68
N GLN A 73 -3.10 -8.84 1.15
CA GLN A 73 -2.79 -10.24 0.82
C GLN A 73 -2.92 -10.50 -0.69
N PHE A 74 -3.95 -9.96 -1.34
CA PHE A 74 -4.14 -10.06 -2.79
C PHE A 74 -3.02 -9.34 -3.54
N LEU A 75 -2.64 -8.13 -3.12
CA LEU A 75 -1.48 -7.45 -3.70
C LEU A 75 -0.20 -8.27 -3.49
N ALA A 76 -0.03 -8.83 -2.30
CA ALA A 76 1.10 -9.68 -1.96
C ALA A 76 1.10 -11.01 -2.73
N SER A 77 -0.01 -11.48 -3.33
CA SER A 77 0.00 -12.68 -4.19
C SER A 77 0.44 -12.37 -5.63
N ARG A 78 0.45 -11.10 -6.05
CA ARG A 78 0.81 -10.69 -7.42
C ARG A 78 2.31 -10.49 -7.62
N ASN A 79 2.89 -11.09 -8.66
CA ASN A 79 4.32 -10.91 -8.98
C ASN A 79 4.72 -9.45 -9.24
N THR A 80 3.82 -8.64 -9.81
CA THR A 80 4.06 -7.23 -10.13
C THR A 80 2.89 -6.37 -9.69
N LEU A 81 3.20 -5.17 -9.18
CA LEU A 81 2.23 -4.17 -8.73
C LEU A 81 2.37 -2.89 -9.58
N PHE A 82 3.14 -1.91 -9.12
CA PHE A 82 3.38 -0.67 -9.86
C PHE A 82 4.71 -0.71 -10.62
N ASN A 83 4.69 -0.31 -11.89
CA ASN A 83 5.90 -0.09 -12.70
C ASN A 83 6.03 1.39 -13.05
N LEU A 84 6.42 2.20 -12.06
CA LEU A 84 6.48 3.67 -12.17
C LEU A 84 7.90 4.22 -12.08
N SER A 85 8.95 3.39 -12.15
CA SER A 85 10.35 3.81 -12.00
C SER A 85 10.77 4.93 -12.96
N ASN A 86 10.13 5.01 -14.13
CA ASN A 86 10.36 6.02 -15.16
C ASN A 86 9.21 7.04 -15.29
N PHE A 87 8.27 7.09 -14.33
CA PHE A 87 7.16 8.03 -14.38
C PHE A 87 7.66 9.48 -14.41
N LEU A 88 7.13 10.26 -15.34
CA LEU A 88 7.45 11.67 -15.51
C LEU A 88 6.26 12.43 -16.09
N ASP A 89 5.73 13.36 -15.31
CA ASP A 89 4.80 14.39 -15.74
C ASP A 89 5.56 15.71 -15.90
N LYS A 90 5.58 16.26 -17.13
CA LYS A 90 6.26 17.51 -17.46
C LYS A 90 5.35 18.74 -17.35
N THR A 91 4.13 18.59 -16.80
CA THR A 91 3.20 19.70 -16.65
C THR A 91 3.57 20.58 -15.46
N GLY A 92 4.09 21.78 -15.76
CA GLY A 92 4.49 22.77 -14.76
C GLY A 92 5.64 22.31 -13.84
N SER A 93 6.00 23.17 -12.88
CA SER A 93 7.04 22.85 -11.88
C SER A 93 6.62 21.68 -10.98
N HIS A 94 5.36 21.68 -10.53
CA HIS A 94 4.86 20.65 -9.62
C HIS A 94 4.84 19.24 -10.25
N GLY A 95 4.60 19.09 -11.55
CA GLY A 95 4.62 17.77 -12.20
C GLY A 95 5.99 17.10 -12.09
N TYR A 96 7.07 17.87 -12.26
CA TYR A 96 8.43 17.36 -12.19
C TYR A 96 8.80 16.89 -10.77
N ASP A 97 8.55 17.72 -9.76
CA ASP A 97 8.83 17.40 -8.35
C ASP A 97 8.01 16.20 -7.88
N MET A 98 6.72 16.19 -8.20
CA MET A 98 5.80 15.11 -7.82
C MET A 98 6.14 13.80 -8.53
N SER A 99 6.73 13.84 -9.74
CA SER A 99 7.17 12.62 -10.43
C SER A 99 8.29 11.90 -9.68
N THR A 100 9.18 12.65 -9.03
CA THR A 100 10.20 12.06 -8.15
C THR A 100 9.56 11.41 -6.92
N PHE A 101 8.58 12.07 -6.30
CA PHE A 101 7.85 11.51 -5.17
C PHE A 101 7.08 10.23 -5.54
N ILE A 102 6.34 10.25 -6.65
CA ILE A 102 5.56 9.12 -7.17
C ILE A 102 6.44 7.89 -7.39
N ARG A 103 7.62 8.08 -7.99
CA ARG A 103 8.60 6.99 -8.20
C ARG A 103 8.96 6.31 -6.88
N ARG A 104 9.37 7.09 -5.88
CA ARG A 104 9.80 6.56 -4.58
C ARG A 104 8.63 5.97 -3.77
N TYR A 105 7.48 6.62 -3.77
CA TYR A 105 6.30 6.13 -3.06
C TYR A 105 5.74 4.84 -3.66
N SER A 106 5.76 4.70 -5.00
CA SER A 106 5.39 3.45 -5.66
C SER A 106 6.32 2.29 -5.29
N ARG A 107 7.64 2.56 -5.17
CA ARG A 107 8.63 1.60 -4.68
C ARG A 107 8.29 1.17 -3.24
N TYR A 108 7.99 2.11 -2.35
CA TYR A 108 7.58 1.78 -0.99
C TYR A 108 6.34 0.86 -0.94
N LEU A 109 5.30 1.13 -1.74
CA LEU A 109 4.11 0.27 -1.77
C LEU A 109 4.42 -1.14 -2.30
N ASN A 110 5.30 -1.25 -3.31
CA ASN A 110 5.77 -2.55 -3.79
C ASN A 110 6.53 -3.31 -2.69
N GLU A 111 7.44 -2.65 -1.97
CA GLU A 111 8.18 -3.24 -0.85
C GLU A 111 7.25 -3.65 0.30
N LYS A 112 6.22 -2.86 0.62
CA LYS A 112 5.23 -3.22 1.65
C LYS A 112 4.49 -4.52 1.31
N ALA A 113 4.05 -4.68 0.07
CA ALA A 113 3.39 -5.92 -0.36
C ALA A 113 4.36 -7.12 -0.43
N PHE A 114 5.61 -6.88 -0.86
CA PHE A 114 6.66 -7.89 -0.85
C PHE A 114 6.98 -8.36 0.57
N ALA A 115 7.13 -7.43 1.52
CA ALA A 115 7.36 -7.75 2.92
C ALA A 115 6.23 -8.61 3.50
N TYR A 116 4.98 -8.28 3.18
CA TYR A 116 3.83 -9.09 3.58
C TYR A 116 3.89 -10.50 2.98
N ARG A 117 4.26 -10.66 1.70
CA ARG A 117 4.44 -11.97 1.06
C ARG A 117 5.45 -12.83 1.81
N GLN A 118 6.60 -12.27 2.18
CA GLN A 118 7.68 -13.01 2.83
C GLN A 118 7.34 -13.39 4.27
N MET A 119 6.65 -12.52 5.00
CA MET A 119 6.46 -12.67 6.45
C MET A 119 5.11 -13.23 6.85
N SER A 120 4.13 -13.15 5.95
CA SER A 120 2.72 -13.47 6.19
C SER A 120 2.06 -12.61 7.29
N PHE A 121 2.63 -11.44 7.56
CA PHE A 121 2.06 -10.41 8.45
C PHE A 121 2.56 -9.01 8.04
N ASP A 122 1.87 -7.95 8.47
CA ASP A 122 2.28 -6.56 8.24
C ASP A 122 3.10 -6.01 9.41
N PHE A 123 4.40 -5.74 9.20
CA PHE A 123 5.29 -5.17 10.22
C PHE A 123 4.76 -3.91 10.89
N GLY A 124 4.01 -3.06 10.16
CA GLY A 124 3.46 -1.82 10.71
C GLY A 124 2.32 -2.03 11.71
N ARG A 125 1.76 -3.25 11.78
CA ARG A 125 0.53 -3.56 12.51
C ARG A 125 0.62 -4.76 13.44
N VAL A 126 1.74 -5.47 13.49
CA VAL A 126 1.92 -6.55 14.47
C VAL A 126 1.89 -6.04 15.92
N LYS A 127 1.44 -6.89 16.85
CA LYS A 127 1.51 -6.64 18.28
C LYS A 127 2.92 -6.21 18.70
N LYS A 128 2.98 -5.12 19.46
CA LYS A 128 4.22 -4.52 19.99
C LYS A 128 4.38 -4.85 21.49
N GLY A 129 5.54 -4.52 22.06
CA GLY A 129 5.83 -4.74 23.48
C GLY A 129 6.59 -6.05 23.74
N ALA A 130 6.73 -6.42 25.02
CA ALA A 130 7.48 -7.62 25.45
C ALA A 130 6.94 -8.89 24.78
N GLU A 131 5.61 -9.04 24.74
CA GLU A 131 4.89 -10.13 24.09
C GLU A 131 4.57 -9.85 22.61
N GLY A 132 5.34 -8.97 21.97
CA GLY A 132 5.12 -8.57 20.58
C GLY A 132 5.66 -9.59 19.58
N VAL A 133 5.06 -9.67 18.40
CA VAL A 133 5.38 -10.68 17.37
C VAL A 133 6.88 -10.71 17.06
N MET A 134 7.51 -9.53 16.92
CA MET A 134 8.94 -9.44 16.62
C MET A 134 9.85 -9.88 17.77
N ARG A 135 9.38 -9.82 19.02
CA ARG A 135 10.16 -10.20 20.22
C ARG A 135 10.02 -11.66 20.61
N THR A 136 8.92 -12.30 20.23
CA THR A 136 8.61 -13.71 20.54
C THR A 136 8.79 -14.66 19.36
N MET A 137 9.11 -14.13 18.17
CA MET A 137 9.34 -14.93 16.98
C MET A 137 10.56 -15.86 17.11
N PRO A 138 10.50 -17.10 16.57
CA PRO A 138 11.67 -17.97 16.49
C PRO A 138 12.85 -17.29 15.80
N VAL A 139 14.05 -17.48 16.34
CA VAL A 139 15.30 -16.82 15.89
C VAL A 139 15.50 -16.97 14.38
N GLU A 140 15.27 -18.15 13.82
CA GLU A 140 15.43 -18.41 12.39
C GLU A 140 14.50 -17.56 11.51
N LYS A 141 13.23 -17.41 11.92
CA LYS A 141 12.26 -16.59 11.19
C LYS A 141 12.58 -15.10 11.37
N LEU A 142 13.07 -14.71 12.55
CA LEU A 142 13.49 -13.33 12.82
C LEU A 142 14.69 -12.93 11.96
N LEU A 143 15.73 -13.77 11.89
CA LEU A 143 16.92 -13.51 11.06
C LEU A 143 16.56 -13.35 9.57
N LYS A 144 15.58 -14.10 9.07
CA LYS A 144 15.05 -13.94 7.70
C LYS A 144 14.19 -12.68 7.54
N GLY A 145 13.46 -12.30 8.58
CA GLY A 145 12.57 -11.13 8.56
C GLY A 145 13.28 -9.80 8.66
N MET A 146 14.43 -9.73 9.35
CA MET A 146 15.14 -8.47 9.59
C MET A 146 15.57 -7.74 8.30
N PRO A 147 16.19 -8.39 7.30
CA PRO A 147 16.52 -7.73 6.03
C PRO A 147 15.27 -7.22 5.30
N THR A 148 14.18 -7.99 5.34
CA THR A 148 12.90 -7.61 4.72
C THR A 148 12.31 -6.35 5.36
N LEU A 149 12.33 -6.27 6.69
CA LEU A 149 11.91 -5.08 7.42
C LEU A 149 12.79 -3.88 7.09
N GLN A 150 14.11 -4.08 7.04
CA GLN A 150 15.05 -3.03 6.71
C GLN A 150 14.78 -2.44 5.32
N SER A 151 14.68 -3.27 4.28
CA SER A 151 14.36 -2.81 2.92
C SER A 151 13.05 -2.03 2.85
N GLN A 152 12.03 -2.47 3.59
CA GLN A 152 10.75 -1.75 3.65
C GLN A 152 10.88 -0.37 4.31
N ILE A 153 11.69 -0.26 5.38
CA ILE A 153 11.97 1.02 6.06
C ILE A 153 12.80 1.93 5.15
N ASP A 154 13.83 1.41 4.49
CA ASP A 154 14.68 2.20 3.60
C ASP A 154 13.85 2.81 2.45
N ALA A 155 12.97 2.03 1.83
CA ALA A 155 12.06 2.53 0.81
C ALA A 155 11.06 3.57 1.34
N LEU A 156 10.59 3.42 2.58
CA LEU A 156 9.74 4.41 3.23
C LEU A 156 10.49 5.73 3.44
N LEU A 157 11.70 5.67 3.98
CA LEU A 157 12.52 6.86 4.25
C LEU A 157 12.88 7.61 2.98
N GLU A 158 13.23 6.89 1.91
CA GLU A 158 13.45 7.50 0.59
C GLU A 158 12.20 8.19 0.05
N SER A 159 11.03 7.62 0.30
CA SER A 159 9.76 8.16 -0.18
C SER A 159 9.37 9.49 0.45
N ILE A 160 9.90 9.82 1.62
CA ILE A 160 9.61 11.09 2.31
C ILE A 160 10.40 12.22 1.61
N PRO A 161 9.78 13.37 1.28
CA PRO A 161 10.52 14.50 0.71
C PRO A 161 11.42 15.05 1.82
N MET A 162 12.73 15.13 1.58
CA MET A 162 13.62 15.90 2.45
C MET A 162 13.39 17.38 2.12
N ASN A 163 12.97 18.16 3.12
CA ASN A 163 12.90 19.61 3.05
C ASN A 163 14.30 20.22 3.10
#